data_AF-Y0KFL7-F1
#
_entry.id   AF-Y0KFL7-F1
#
_cell.length_a   1.000
_cell.length_b   1.000
_cell.length_c   1.000
_cell.angle_alpha   90.00
_cell.angle_beta   90.00
_cell.angle_gamma   90.00
#
_symmetry.space_group_name_H-M   'P 1'
#
loop_
_entity.id
_entity.type
_entity.pdbx_description
1 polymer ?
#
loop_
_entity_poly.entity_id
_entity_poly.type
_entity_poly.pdbx_seq_one_letter_code
_entity_poly.pdbx_strand_id
1 'polypeptide(L)'
;MKSMLLGCLLISTVLSAHAEKSLPRTVQPYVDFSGVYTCTGDDAHEGKYTGKVTMQLKPEHSKGSYASYDFKLEVPDYGIYLGHAAANGNVAAMHFALTDQLTKDYGTGIAQFKVNKQGQLTFHKFYFEPEFKGGNTGLEDCVRQ
;
A
#
# COMPACT_ATOMS: atom_id res chain seq x y z
N MET A 1 8.66 -26.98 -75.61
CA MET A 1 7.70 -26.94 -74.47
C MET A 1 8.07 -25.78 -73.56
N LYS A 2 7.05 -25.10 -73.03
CA LYS A 2 7.05 -23.72 -72.54
C LYS A 2 7.87 -23.48 -71.26
N SER A 3 8.47 -22.30 -71.25
CA SER A 3 9.06 -21.57 -70.12
C SER A 3 8.10 -21.43 -68.93
N MET A 4 8.63 -21.47 -67.70
CA MET A 4 8.03 -20.78 -66.55
C MET A 4 9.16 -20.38 -65.57
N LEU A 5 9.58 -19.11 -65.67
CA LEU A 5 10.22 -18.39 -64.56
C LEU A 5 9.15 -18.11 -63.51
N LEU A 6 9.39 -18.49 -62.26
CA LEU A 6 8.61 -18.04 -61.11
C LEU A 6 9.53 -17.20 -60.20
N GLY A 7 9.49 -15.88 -60.38
CA GLY A 7 10.18 -14.93 -59.54
C GLY A 7 9.42 -14.76 -58.22
N CYS A 8 10.08 -15.06 -57.11
CA CYS A 8 9.55 -14.83 -55.77
C CYS A 8 10.00 -13.45 -55.29
N LEU A 9 9.07 -12.49 -55.22
CA LEU A 9 9.32 -11.14 -54.73
C LEU A 9 9.39 -11.17 -53.20
N LEU A 10 10.57 -10.97 -52.62
CA LEU A 10 10.78 -10.82 -51.18
C LEU A 10 10.44 -9.39 -50.75
N ILE A 11 9.32 -9.21 -50.05
CA ILE A 11 8.94 -7.94 -49.43
C ILE A 11 9.66 -7.84 -48.08
N SER A 12 10.74 -7.06 -48.01
CA SER A 12 11.45 -6.74 -46.78
C SER A 12 10.72 -5.61 -46.03
N THR A 13 9.90 -5.95 -45.04
CA THR A 13 9.32 -4.97 -44.10
C THR A 13 10.39 -4.51 -43.11
N VAL A 14 10.77 -3.24 -43.19
CA VAL A 14 11.70 -2.59 -42.26
C VAL A 14 10.91 -2.18 -41.01
N LEU A 15 11.07 -2.91 -39.90
CA LEU A 15 10.53 -2.50 -38.60
C LEU A 15 11.49 -1.49 -37.98
N SER A 16 11.12 -0.21 -38.02
CA SER A 16 11.79 0.83 -37.23
C SER A 16 11.50 0.60 -35.74
N ALA A 17 12.48 0.08 -35.01
CA ALA A 17 12.43 0.01 -33.55
C ALA A 17 12.65 1.41 -32.98
N HIS A 18 11.58 2.08 -32.56
CA HIS A 18 11.70 3.25 -31.69
C HIS A 18 12.09 2.78 -30.30
N ALA A 19 13.32 3.08 -29.88
CA ALA A 19 13.76 2.88 -28.50
C ALA A 19 13.06 3.91 -27.61
N GLU A 20 11.98 3.50 -26.95
CA GLU A 20 11.40 4.27 -25.85
C GLU A 20 12.38 4.30 -24.68
N LYS A 21 12.65 5.50 -24.18
CA LYS A 21 13.61 5.74 -23.11
C LYS A 21 13.00 5.30 -21.78
N SER A 22 13.22 4.05 -21.40
CA SER A 22 12.77 3.52 -20.11
C SER A 22 13.54 4.17 -18.95
N LEU A 23 12.82 4.51 -17.88
CA LEU A 23 13.39 5.00 -16.62
C LEU A 23 14.36 3.97 -15.99
N PRO A 24 15.39 4.42 -15.24
CA PRO A 24 16.37 3.52 -14.65
C PRO A 24 15.73 2.60 -13.58
N ARG A 25 15.95 1.30 -13.76
CA ARG A 25 15.45 0.21 -12.92
C ARG A 25 16.30 0.05 -11.66
N THR A 26 16.08 0.81 -10.59
CA THR A 26 16.34 0.30 -9.24
C THR A 26 15.07 -0.40 -8.79
N VAL A 27 14.79 -1.59 -9.34
CA VAL A 27 13.54 -2.29 -9.03
C VAL A 27 13.64 -2.92 -7.66
N GLN A 28 13.32 -2.10 -6.66
CA GLN A 28 12.69 -2.56 -5.44
C GLN A 28 11.61 -3.58 -5.84
N PRO A 29 11.66 -4.84 -5.39
CA PRO A 29 10.74 -5.88 -5.86
C PRO A 29 9.34 -5.77 -5.22
N TYR A 30 9.09 -4.68 -4.48
CA TYR A 30 7.85 -4.38 -3.77
C TYR A 30 7.35 -2.97 -4.13
N VAL A 31 6.05 -2.75 -3.91
CA VAL A 31 5.44 -1.43 -4.03
C VAL A 31 5.72 -0.62 -2.78
N ASP A 32 6.10 0.65 -2.93
CA ASP A 32 6.35 1.52 -1.79
C ASP A 32 5.08 2.27 -1.35
N PHE A 33 4.56 1.90 -0.17
CA PHE A 33 3.43 2.55 0.49
C PHE A 33 3.83 3.65 1.48
N SER A 34 5.07 4.12 1.46
CA SER A 34 5.49 5.22 2.33
C SER A 34 4.70 6.50 2.07
N GLY A 35 4.55 7.30 3.12
CA GLY A 35 3.93 8.62 3.06
C GLY A 35 3.11 8.95 4.30
N VAL A 36 2.51 10.13 4.26
CA VAL A 36 1.55 10.60 5.25
C VAL A 36 0.16 10.54 4.63
N TYR A 37 -0.78 9.98 5.36
CA TYR A 37 -2.14 9.77 4.92
C TYR A 37 -3.11 10.50 5.86
N THR A 38 -4.06 11.20 5.27
CA THR A 38 -5.22 11.71 5.99
C THR A 38 -6.29 10.64 6.00
N CYS A 39 -6.82 10.33 7.18
CA CYS A 39 -7.72 9.21 7.41
C CYS A 39 -9.03 9.64 8.05
N THR A 40 -10.10 8.94 7.71
CA THR A 40 -11.36 8.91 8.45
C THR A 40 -11.61 7.50 8.93
N GLY A 41 -12.02 7.35 10.19
CA GLY A 41 -12.31 6.05 10.78
C GLY A 41 -13.72 5.96 11.35
N ASP A 42 -14.16 4.72 11.56
CA ASP A 42 -15.43 4.37 12.22
C ASP A 42 -15.16 3.20 13.16
N ASP A 43 -15.09 3.52 14.45
CA ASP A 43 -14.80 2.60 15.54
C ASP A 43 -16.10 2.08 16.17
N ALA A 44 -16.17 0.78 16.49
CA ALA A 44 -17.41 0.20 17.01
C ALA A 44 -17.76 0.68 18.44
N HIS A 45 -16.80 1.17 19.24
CA HIS A 45 -17.04 1.72 20.58
C HIS A 45 -16.94 3.25 20.64
N GLU A 46 -16.07 3.86 19.86
CA GLU A 46 -15.79 5.31 19.88
C GLU A 46 -16.49 6.07 18.75
N GLY A 47 -17.02 5.37 17.74
CA GLY A 47 -17.68 5.97 16.59
C GLY A 47 -16.72 6.62 15.60
N LYS A 48 -17.18 7.68 14.92
CA LYS A 48 -16.43 8.31 13.84
C LYS A 48 -15.27 9.16 14.37
N TYR A 49 -14.10 9.01 13.75
CA TYR A 49 -12.92 9.81 14.07
C TYR A 49 -12.14 10.24 12.81
N THR A 50 -11.20 11.16 13.00
CA THR A 50 -10.20 11.50 11.98
C THR A 50 -8.81 11.13 12.48
N GLY A 51 -7.91 10.81 11.57
CA GLY A 51 -6.56 10.42 11.94
C GLY A 51 -5.53 10.79 10.87
N LYS A 52 -4.26 10.69 11.26
CA LYS A 52 -3.12 10.85 10.36
C LYS A 52 -2.22 9.64 10.51
N VAL A 53 -2.07 8.87 9.43
CA VAL A 53 -1.17 7.72 9.37
C VAL A 53 0.15 8.13 8.72
N THR A 54 1.27 7.74 9.31
CA THR A 54 2.60 7.82 8.71
C THR A 54 3.12 6.41 8.49
N MET A 55 3.46 6.09 7.25
CA MET A 55 4.12 4.85 6.85
C MET A 55 5.56 5.18 6.44
N GLN A 56 6.54 4.55 7.10
CA GLN A 56 7.95 4.73 6.78
C GLN A 56 8.57 3.38 6.40
N LEU A 57 8.94 3.22 5.13
CA LEU A 57 9.59 2.01 4.63
C LEU A 57 10.90 1.74 5.38
N LYS A 58 11.12 0.47 5.70
CA LYS A 58 12.34 -0.11 6.28
C LYS A 58 12.99 -1.02 5.24
N PRO A 59 13.74 -0.46 4.26
CA PRO A 59 14.33 -1.25 3.17
C PRO A 59 15.28 -2.34 3.69
N GLU A 60 15.98 -2.08 4.79
CA GLU A 60 16.87 -3.02 5.50
C GLU A 60 16.15 -4.26 6.04
N HIS A 61 14.82 -4.19 6.19
CA HIS A 61 13.95 -5.27 6.66
C HIS A 61 12.95 -5.72 5.59
N SER A 62 13.13 -5.29 4.35
CA SER A 62 12.31 -5.67 3.21
C SER A 62 13.03 -6.72 2.37
N LYS A 63 12.29 -7.64 1.75
CA LYS A 63 12.87 -8.78 1.02
C LYS A 63 11.96 -9.27 -0.08
N GLY A 64 12.48 -9.40 -1.30
CA GLY A 64 11.68 -9.86 -2.43
C GLY A 64 10.46 -8.96 -2.62
N SER A 65 9.27 -9.55 -2.78
CA SER A 65 8.00 -8.81 -2.90
C SER A 65 7.41 -8.33 -1.57
N TYR A 66 8.11 -8.54 -0.45
CA TYR A 66 7.67 -8.13 0.87
C TYR A 66 8.34 -6.82 1.28
N ALA A 67 7.53 -5.88 1.79
CA ALA A 67 7.99 -4.60 2.33
C ALA A 67 7.62 -4.48 3.81
N SER A 68 8.52 -3.90 4.60
CA SER A 68 8.34 -3.67 6.03
C SER A 68 8.29 -2.18 6.32
N TYR A 69 7.43 -1.77 7.26
CA TYR A 69 7.24 -0.36 7.59
C TYR A 69 7.19 -0.14 9.10
N ASP A 70 7.73 0.99 9.55
CA ASP A 70 7.25 1.61 10.78
C ASP A 70 5.87 2.22 10.51
N PHE A 71 4.96 2.07 11.46
CA PHE A 71 3.61 2.63 11.40
C PHE A 71 3.39 3.57 12.59
N LYS A 72 2.80 4.73 12.30
CA LYS A 72 2.31 5.65 13.32
C LYS A 72 0.93 6.15 12.93
N LEU A 73 -0.03 6.08 13.84
CA LEU A 73 -1.34 6.71 13.72
C LEU A 73 -1.46 7.78 14.81
N GLU A 74 -1.85 8.98 14.41
CA GLU A 74 -2.17 10.08 15.31
C GLU A 74 -3.68 10.36 15.19
N VAL A 75 -4.40 10.23 16.31
CA VAL A 75 -5.83 10.53 16.40
C VAL A 75 -6.01 11.71 17.35
N PRO A 76 -6.51 12.88 16.89
CA PRO A 76 -6.78 14.02 17.76
C PRO A 76 -7.64 13.61 18.95
N ASP A 77 -7.32 14.10 20.14
CA ASP A 77 -8.01 13.84 21.42
C ASP A 77 -7.92 12.39 21.97
N TYR A 78 -7.50 11.40 21.17
CA TYR A 78 -7.29 10.01 21.63
C TYR A 78 -5.81 9.69 21.90
N GLY A 79 -4.91 10.08 20.99
CA GLY A 79 -3.47 9.93 21.20
C GLY A 79 -2.69 9.42 20.00
N ILE A 80 -1.52 8.85 20.29
CA ILE A 80 -0.56 8.35 19.31
C ILE A 80 -0.49 6.84 19.44
N TYR A 81 -0.68 6.15 18.32
CA TYR A 81 -0.52 4.72 18.19
C TYR A 81 0.74 4.44 17.41
N LEU A 82 1.63 3.63 17.98
CA LEU A 82 2.85 3.18 17.32
C LEU A 82 2.72 1.71 16.93
N GLY A 83 3.42 1.31 15.87
CA GLY A 83 3.43 -0.07 15.45
C GLY A 83 4.27 -0.31 14.20
N HIS A 84 3.89 -1.31 13.43
CA HIS A 84 4.62 -1.73 12.25
C HIS A 84 3.68 -2.40 11.25
N ALA A 85 4.12 -2.48 10.00
CA ALA A 85 3.38 -3.17 8.95
C ALA A 85 4.28 -4.08 8.11
N ALA A 86 3.69 -5.18 7.64
CA ALA A 86 4.27 -6.07 6.64
C ALA A 86 3.34 -6.12 5.43
N ALA A 87 3.87 -5.82 4.25
CA ALA A 87 3.12 -5.72 3.02
C ALA A 87 3.56 -6.76 1.98
N ASN A 88 2.62 -7.23 1.17
CA ASN A 88 2.86 -8.02 -0.03
C ASN A 88 1.81 -7.67 -1.08
N GLY A 89 2.25 -7.45 -2.32
CA GLY A 89 1.34 -7.00 -3.38
C GLY A 89 0.75 -5.64 -3.03
N ASN A 90 -0.58 -5.56 -2.95
CA ASN A 90 -1.32 -4.36 -2.56
C ASN A 90 -1.98 -4.47 -1.18
N VAL A 91 -1.59 -5.43 -0.35
CA VAL A 91 -2.14 -5.65 1.00
C VAL A 91 -1.05 -5.45 2.04
N ALA A 92 -1.41 -4.90 3.21
CA ALA A 92 -0.53 -4.88 4.37
C ALA A 92 -1.26 -5.31 5.64
N ALA A 93 -0.62 -6.14 6.45
CA ALA A 93 -0.99 -6.37 7.84
C ALA A 93 -0.30 -5.33 8.72
N MET A 94 -1.01 -4.74 9.67
CA MET A 94 -0.56 -3.61 10.47
C MET A 94 -0.84 -3.86 11.94
N HIS A 95 0.19 -3.89 12.78
CA HIS A 95 0.01 -3.78 14.22
C HIS A 95 0.04 -2.31 14.63
N PHE A 96 -0.76 -1.95 15.62
CA PHE A 96 -0.79 -0.61 16.20
C PHE A 96 -1.18 -0.69 17.68
N ALA A 97 -0.63 0.19 18.50
CA ALA A 97 -0.87 0.24 19.93
C ALA A 97 -0.76 1.67 20.46
N LEU A 98 -1.76 2.13 21.21
CA LEU A 98 -1.78 3.42 21.88
C LEU A 98 -0.57 3.52 22.81
N THR A 99 0.16 4.63 22.82
CA THR A 99 1.35 4.73 23.70
C THR A 99 1.03 4.57 25.19
N ASP A 100 -0.18 4.95 25.61
CA ASP A 100 -0.72 4.57 26.91
C ASP A 100 -1.39 3.19 26.83
N GLN A 101 -0.86 2.23 27.58
CA GLN A 101 -1.29 0.83 27.55
C GLN A 101 -2.36 0.50 28.59
N LEU A 102 -2.76 1.45 29.45
CA LEU A 102 -3.75 1.21 30.50
C LEU A 102 -5.12 0.76 29.97
N THR A 103 -5.50 1.29 28.79
CA THR A 103 -6.76 0.96 28.11
C THR A 103 -6.69 -0.33 27.30
N LYS A 104 -5.49 -0.89 27.12
CA LYS A 104 -5.22 -2.01 26.19
C LYS A 104 -5.71 -1.74 24.78
N ASP A 105 -5.58 -0.50 24.36
CA ASP A 105 -5.99 -0.02 23.05
C ASP A 105 -4.90 -0.34 22.01
N TYR A 106 -4.93 -1.58 21.53
CA TYR A 106 -4.04 -2.08 20.50
C TYR A 106 -4.71 -3.18 19.69
N GLY A 107 -4.26 -3.32 18.45
CA GLY A 107 -4.88 -4.25 17.54
C GLY A 107 -4.01 -4.65 16.36
N THR A 108 -4.65 -5.38 15.47
CA THR A 108 -4.11 -5.72 14.15
C THR A 108 -5.12 -5.34 13.09
N GLY A 109 -4.65 -4.66 12.05
CA GLY A 109 -5.42 -4.33 10.87
C GLY A 109 -4.91 -5.03 9.62
N ILE A 110 -5.80 -5.19 8.65
CA ILE A 110 -5.48 -5.55 7.28
C ILE A 110 -5.93 -4.41 6.37
N ALA A 111 -4.99 -3.87 5.59
CA ALA A 111 -5.20 -2.74 4.71
C ALA A 111 -5.06 -3.14 3.24
N GLN A 112 -6.02 -2.70 2.42
CA GLN A 112 -6.01 -2.88 0.97
C GLN A 112 -5.67 -1.55 0.30
N PHE A 113 -4.52 -1.50 -0.38
CA PHE A 113 -4.05 -0.33 -1.12
C PHE A 113 -4.58 -0.32 -2.56
N LYS A 114 -4.89 0.88 -3.05
CA LYS A 114 -5.26 1.17 -4.44
C LYS A 114 -4.92 2.61 -4.81
N VAL A 115 -4.84 2.90 -6.10
CA VAL A 115 -4.77 4.26 -6.61
C VAL A 115 -6.18 4.74 -6.93
N ASN A 116 -6.58 5.92 -6.45
CA ASN A 116 -7.88 6.50 -6.74
C ASN A 116 -7.92 7.16 -8.14
N LYS A 117 -9.09 7.68 -8.55
CA LYS A 117 -9.26 8.34 -9.85
C LYS A 117 -8.40 9.60 -10.02
N GLN A 118 -7.94 10.18 -8.92
CA GLN A 118 -7.06 11.36 -8.86
C GLN A 118 -5.57 10.99 -8.87
N GLY A 119 -5.23 9.70 -9.00
CA GLY A 119 -3.84 9.24 -9.01
C GLY A 119 -3.20 9.17 -7.61
N GLN A 120 -3.97 9.36 -6.54
CA GLN A 120 -3.47 9.29 -5.17
C GLN A 120 -3.49 7.86 -4.67
N LEU A 121 -2.46 7.48 -3.91
CA LEU A 121 -2.45 6.22 -3.18
C LEU A 121 -3.43 6.30 -2.02
N THR A 122 -4.26 5.28 -1.88
CA THR A 122 -5.28 5.17 -0.83
C THR A 122 -5.22 3.78 -0.22
N PHE A 123 -5.67 3.65 1.02
CA PHE A 123 -5.97 2.32 1.57
C PHE A 123 -7.28 2.32 2.36
N HIS A 124 -7.92 1.16 2.37
CA HIS A 124 -9.03 0.82 3.24
C HIS A 124 -8.55 -0.24 4.24
N LYS A 125 -8.69 0.02 5.54
CA LYS A 125 -8.23 -0.87 6.62
C LYS A 125 -9.42 -1.36 7.43
N PHE A 126 -9.48 -2.66 7.68
CA PHE A 126 -10.27 -3.23 8.79
C PHE A 126 -9.32 -3.58 9.92
N TYR A 127 -9.71 -3.35 11.17
CA TYR A 127 -8.92 -3.77 12.33
C TYR A 127 -9.74 -4.46 13.42
N PHE A 128 -9.03 -5.22 14.24
CA PHE A 128 -9.54 -5.87 15.44
C PHE A 128 -8.60 -5.62 16.62
N GLU A 129 -9.17 -5.22 17.74
CA GLU A 129 -8.50 -4.96 19.02
C GLU A 129 -9.08 -5.92 20.05
N PRO A 130 -8.37 -7.01 20.38
CA PRO A 130 -8.96 -8.09 21.17
C PRO A 130 -9.24 -7.72 22.63
N GLU A 131 -8.53 -6.72 23.18
CA GLU A 131 -8.58 -6.40 24.60
C GLU A 131 -9.15 -5.02 24.92
N PHE A 132 -9.27 -4.14 23.92
CA PHE A 132 -9.87 -2.83 24.10
C PHE A 132 -11.36 -2.98 24.41
N LYS A 133 -11.79 -2.55 25.60
CA LYS A 133 -13.18 -2.62 26.09
C LYS A 133 -13.83 -4.02 25.95
N GLY A 134 -13.03 -5.09 26.05
CA GLY A 134 -13.51 -6.48 25.92
C GLY A 134 -13.64 -6.98 24.47
N GLY A 135 -13.07 -6.24 23.52
CA GLY A 135 -13.08 -6.54 22.10
C GLY A 135 -13.66 -5.38 21.28
N ASN A 136 -12.96 -4.98 20.24
CA ASN A 136 -13.36 -3.89 19.36
C ASN A 136 -12.92 -4.10 17.91
N THR A 137 -13.60 -3.44 16.98
CA THR A 137 -13.24 -3.42 15.56
C THR A 137 -13.55 -2.06 14.97
N GLY A 138 -12.88 -1.73 13.88
CA GLY A 138 -13.26 -0.56 13.10
C GLY A 138 -12.73 -0.58 11.68
N LEU A 139 -13.07 0.47 10.96
CA LEU A 139 -12.68 0.71 9.58
C LEU A 139 -11.92 2.02 9.47
N GLU A 140 -10.95 2.11 8.57
CA GLU A 140 -10.31 3.36 8.17
C GLU A 140 -10.22 3.48 6.66
N ASP A 141 -10.54 4.67 6.14
CA ASP A 141 -10.25 5.07 4.77
C ASP A 141 -9.23 6.20 4.77
N CYS A 142 -8.13 5.99 4.06
CA CYS A 142 -6.96 6.85 4.10
C CYS A 142 -6.50 7.25 2.69
N VAL A 143 -6.12 8.51 2.53
CA VAL A 143 -5.63 9.08 1.27
C VAL A 143 -4.27 9.72 1.51
N ARG A 144 -3.28 9.37 0.68
CA ARG A 144 -1.94 9.94 0.75
C ARG A 144 -1.96 11.42 0.34
N GLN A 145 -1.27 12.24 1.12
CA GLN A 145 -1.07 13.68 0.87
C GLN A 145 -0.22 13.92 -0.37
#